data_AF-A0A943L2Z4-F1
#
_entry.id   AF-A0A943L2Z4-F1
#
_cell.length_a   1.000
_cell.length_b   1.000
_cell.length_c   1.000
_cell.angle_alpha   90.00
_cell.angle_beta   90.00
_cell.angle_gamma   90.00
#
_symmetry.space_group_name_H-M   'P 1'
#
loop_
_entity.id
_entity.type
_entity.pdbx_description
1 polymer ?
#
loop_
_entity_poly.entity_id
_entity_poly.type
_entity_poly.pdbx_seq_one_letter_code
_entity_poly.pdbx_strand_id
1 'polypeptide(L)'
;MIKTKSNSFLKFSFIFIISSLTLFVLGSIISNVSGTPIKDVMFIEGIVVLMLSVFSLIEGNTTLPSMQEFGRINPQYLVNMILESNENARKKINRNSTLNIQLDISSLGVIVAALISVIFSFTF
;
A
#
# COMPACT_ATOMS: atom_id res chain seq x y z
N MET A 1 -23.69 1.13 -23.81
CA MET A 1 -22.45 0.36 -23.57
C MET A 1 -22.06 0.52 -22.09
N ILE A 2 -22.72 -0.22 -21.19
CA ILE A 2 -22.55 -0.16 -19.72
C ILE A 2 -22.50 -1.61 -19.24
N LYS A 3 -21.35 -2.27 -19.34
CA LYS A 3 -21.20 -3.68 -18.89
C LYS A 3 -19.95 -3.94 -18.04
N THR A 4 -19.08 -2.95 -17.84
CA THR A 4 -17.79 -3.14 -17.14
C THR A 4 -17.80 -2.75 -15.67
N LYS A 5 -18.77 -1.94 -15.19
CA LYS A 5 -18.78 -1.43 -13.81
C LYS A 5 -19.16 -2.49 -12.75
N SER A 6 -19.97 -3.50 -13.13
CA SER A 6 -20.47 -4.53 -12.20
C SER A 6 -19.36 -5.43 -11.65
N ASN A 7 -18.39 -5.82 -12.49
CA ASN A 7 -17.35 -6.77 -12.10
C ASN A 7 -16.37 -6.19 -11.07
N SER A 8 -16.10 -4.88 -11.11
CA SER A 8 -15.21 -4.22 -10.16
C SER A 8 -15.81 -4.14 -8.76
N PHE A 9 -17.12 -3.88 -8.65
CA PHE A 9 -17.81 -3.84 -7.37
C PHE A 9 -17.88 -5.22 -6.70
N LEU A 10 -18.12 -6.27 -7.50
CA LEU A 10 -18.15 -7.64 -7.00
C LEU A 10 -16.78 -8.07 -6.46
N LYS A 11 -15.70 -7.74 -7.19
CA LYS A 11 -14.32 -7.97 -6.72
C LYS A 11 -14.03 -7.23 -5.41
N PHE A 12 -14.41 -5.96 -5.32
CA PHE A 12 -14.27 -5.16 -4.10
C PHE A 12 -14.98 -5.82 -2.91
N SER A 13 -16.25 -6.20 -3.09
CA SER A 13 -17.06 -6.83 -2.05
C SER A 13 -16.44 -8.16 -1.58
N PHE A 14 -15.96 -8.98 -2.51
CA PHE A 14 -15.32 -10.25 -2.18
C PHE A 14 -14.03 -10.06 -1.36
N ILE A 15 -13.17 -9.13 -1.77
CA ILE A 15 -11.93 -8.80 -1.06
C ILE A 15 -12.24 -8.23 0.32
N PHE A 16 -13.24 -7.36 0.42
CA PHE A 16 -13.69 -6.78 1.68
C PHE A 16 -14.14 -7.86 2.67
N ILE A 17 -15.00 -8.79 2.23
CA ILE A 17 -15.52 -9.87 3.07
C ILE A 17 -14.39 -10.76 3.57
N ILE A 18 -13.47 -11.17 2.68
CA ILE A 18 -12.34 -12.02 3.04
C ILE A 18 -11.41 -11.32 4.03
N SER A 19 -11.11 -10.04 3.79
CA SER A 19 -10.22 -9.26 4.65
C SER A 19 -10.81 -9.10 6.04
N SER A 20 -12.10 -8.77 6.13
CA SER A 20 -12.84 -8.64 7.39
C SER A 20 -12.89 -9.95 8.16
N LEU A 21 -13.18 -11.07 7.48
CA LEU A 21 -13.18 -12.39 8.11
C LEU A 21 -11.80 -12.76 8.67
N THR A 22 -10.73 -12.46 7.92
CA THR A 22 -9.36 -12.75 8.33
C THR A 22 -8.97 -11.94 9.57
N LEU A 23 -9.27 -10.64 9.59
CA LEU A 23 -9.07 -9.77 10.76
C LEU A 23 -9.82 -10.29 11.99
N PHE A 24 -11.09 -10.69 11.84
CA PHE A 24 -11.88 -11.20 12.96
C PHE A 24 -11.32 -12.50 13.55
N VAL A 25 -10.87 -13.43 12.68
CA VAL A 25 -10.27 -14.69 13.11
C VAL A 25 -8.94 -14.44 13.83
N LEU A 26 -8.08 -13.58 13.27
CA LEU A 26 -6.80 -13.23 13.89
C LEU A 26 -7.00 -12.56 15.25
N GLY A 27 -7.86 -11.55 15.34
CA GLY A 27 -8.18 -10.88 16.60
C GLY A 27 -8.73 -11.84 17.66
N SER A 28 -9.58 -12.81 17.26
CA SER A 28 -10.10 -13.83 18.16
C SER A 28 -9.02 -14.78 18.68
N ILE A 29 -8.08 -15.19 17.82
CA ILE A 29 -6.95 -16.05 18.21
C ILE A 29 -6.05 -15.30 19.18
N ILE A 30 -5.69 -14.05 18.86
CA ILE A 30 -4.81 -13.24 19.69
C ILE A 30 -5.46 -13.00 21.06
N SER A 31 -6.73 -12.59 21.10
CA SER A 31 -7.47 -12.35 22.35
C SER A 31 -7.51 -13.59 23.26
N ASN A 32 -7.71 -14.78 22.69
CA ASN A 32 -7.69 -16.02 23.46
C ASN A 32 -6.31 -16.38 24.00
N VAL A 33 -5.23 -16.08 23.27
CA VAL A 33 -3.85 -16.39 23.69
C VAL A 33 -3.35 -15.40 24.73
N SER A 34 -3.64 -14.11 24.56
CA SER A 34 -3.19 -13.04 25.45
C SER A 34 -4.08 -12.85 26.68
N GLY A 35 -5.30 -13.39 26.67
CA GLY A 35 -6.32 -13.11 27.69
C GLY A 35 -6.79 -11.65 27.72
N THR A 36 -6.45 -10.87 26.68
CA THR A 36 -6.87 -9.47 26.56
C THR A 36 -8.26 -9.38 25.92
N PRO A 37 -9.05 -8.35 26.26
CA PRO A 37 -10.36 -8.17 25.64
C PRO A 37 -10.21 -8.02 24.12
N ILE A 38 -11.11 -8.67 23.37
CA ILE A 38 -11.08 -8.69 21.90
C ILE A 38 -11.13 -7.28 21.30
N LYS A 39 -11.78 -6.36 22.02
CA LYS A 39 -11.82 -4.92 21.71
C LYS A 39 -10.43 -4.35 21.49
N ASP A 40 -9.56 -4.45 22.51
CA ASP A 40 -8.25 -3.82 22.48
C ASP A 40 -7.35 -4.45 21.40
N VAL A 41 -7.54 -5.75 21.14
CA VAL A 41 -6.86 -6.47 20.07
C VAL A 41 -7.30 -5.97 18.70
N MET A 42 -8.62 -5.88 18.44
CA MET A 42 -9.16 -5.41 17.17
C MET A 42 -8.79 -3.95 16.87
N PHE A 43 -8.65 -3.12 17.91
CA PHE A 43 -8.15 -1.75 17.77
C PHE A 43 -6.72 -1.73 17.23
N ILE A 44 -5.81 -2.43 17.92
CA ILE A 44 -4.39 -2.44 17.58
C ILE A 44 -4.19 -3.08 16.21
N GLU A 45 -4.82 -4.23 15.97
CA GLU A 45 -4.74 -4.93 14.69
C GLU A 45 -5.25 -4.07 13.54
N GLY A 46 -6.40 -3.41 13.70
CA GLY A 46 -6.97 -2.52 12.69
C GLY A 46 -6.04 -1.36 12.34
N ILE A 47 -5.40 -0.73 13.34
CA ILE A 47 -4.43 0.36 13.11
C ILE A 47 -3.19 -0.15 12.36
N VAL A 48 -2.65 -1.31 12.76
CA VAL A 48 -1.48 -1.89 12.11
C VAL A 48 -1.76 -2.17 10.64
N VAL A 49 -2.91 -2.76 10.33
CA VAL A 49 -3.31 -3.05 8.95
C VAL A 49 -3.56 -1.77 8.14
N LEU A 50 -4.14 -0.72 8.74
CA LEU A 50 -4.25 0.59 8.08
C LEU A 50 -2.90 1.18 7.72
N MET A 51 -1.94 1.16 8.65
CA MET A 51 -0.59 1.67 8.40
C MET A 51 0.08 0.90 7.28
N LEU A 52 0.05 -0.43 7.32
CA LEU A 52 0.62 -1.28 6.26
C LEU A 52 -0.04 -1.01 4.90
N SER A 53 -1.36 -0.82 4.88
CA SER A 53 -2.10 -0.53 3.65
C SER A 53 -1.71 0.83 3.06
N VAL A 54 -1.57 1.86 3.89
CA VAL A 54 -1.13 3.19 3.44
C VAL A 54 0.31 3.15 2.93
N PHE A 55 1.21 2.46 3.63
CA PHE A 55 2.60 2.33 3.17
C PHE A 55 2.71 1.52 1.87
N SER A 56 1.87 0.50 1.69
CA SER A 56 1.82 -0.27 0.44
C SER A 56 1.38 0.55 -0.78
N LEU A 57 0.69 1.68 -0.58
CA LEU A 57 0.27 2.57 -1.66
C LEU A 57 1.37 3.54 -2.11
N ILE A 58 2.47 3.63 -1.37
CA ILE A 58 3.59 4.49 -1.69
C ILE A 58 4.53 3.73 -2.63
N GLU A 59 4.34 3.89 -3.94
CA GLU A 59 5.29 3.39 -4.91
C GLU A 59 6.55 4.25 -4.95
N GLY A 60 7.71 3.60 -4.88
CA GLY A 60 8.99 4.26 -5.14
C GLY A 60 9.16 4.53 -6.63
N ASN A 61 9.58 5.74 -6.99
CA ASN A 61 9.94 6.06 -8.36
C ASN A 61 11.21 5.27 -8.76
N THR A 62 11.05 4.18 -9.50
CA THR A 62 12.13 3.26 -9.90
C THR A 62 13.06 3.80 -10.98
N THR A 63 13.03 5.10 -11.28
CA THR A 63 13.90 5.72 -12.30
C THR A 63 15.39 5.75 -11.93
N LEU A 64 15.85 5.02 -10.91
CA LEU A 64 17.27 4.80 -10.71
C LEU A 64 17.69 3.57 -11.53
N PRO A 65 18.70 3.70 -12.42
CA PRO A 65 19.29 2.56 -13.10
C PRO A 65 19.71 1.51 -12.07
N SER A 66 19.33 0.26 -12.31
CA SER A 66 19.70 -0.84 -11.43
C SER A 66 21.23 -0.91 -11.27
N MET A 67 21.72 -1.17 -10.05
CA MET A 67 23.16 -1.31 -9.79
C MET A 67 23.84 -2.41 -10.65
N GLN A 68 23.05 -3.29 -11.27
CA GLN A 68 23.53 -4.33 -12.18
C GLN A 68 24.21 -3.78 -13.45
N GLU A 69 23.89 -2.56 -13.87
CA GLU A 69 24.50 -1.98 -15.08
C GLU A 69 25.95 -1.50 -14.83
N PHE A 70 26.31 -1.13 -13.59
CA PHE A 70 27.57 -0.44 -13.26
C PHE A 70 28.86 -1.20 -13.65
N GLY A 71 28.81 -2.52 -13.80
CA GLY A 71 29.98 -3.33 -14.17
C GLY A 71 30.33 -3.34 -15.66
N ARG A 72 29.45 -2.81 -16.54
CA ARG A 72 29.61 -2.89 -18.01
C ARG A 72 29.72 -1.55 -18.72
N ILE A 73 29.59 -0.44 -18.00
CA ILE A 73 29.46 0.88 -18.61
C ILE A 73 30.81 1.58 -18.67
N ASN A 74 31.18 2.06 -19.85
CA ASN A 74 32.36 2.90 -20.07
C ASN A 74 32.28 4.12 -19.13
N PRO A 75 33.33 4.43 -18.33
CA PRO A 75 33.31 5.53 -17.36
C PRO A 75 32.93 6.89 -17.97
N GLN A 76 33.27 7.14 -19.24
CA GLN A 76 32.85 8.37 -19.94
C GLN A 76 31.34 8.42 -20.22
N TYR A 77 30.74 7.27 -20.53
CA TYR A 77 29.28 7.16 -20.71
C TYR A 77 28.54 7.24 -19.38
N LEU A 78 29.11 6.66 -18.31
CA LEU A 78 28.58 6.80 -16.96
C LEU A 78 28.58 8.26 -16.51
N VAL A 79 29.67 9.00 -16.72
CA VAL A 79 29.75 10.43 -16.37
C VAL A 79 28.74 11.26 -17.17
N ASN A 80 28.58 11.00 -18.47
CA ASN A 80 27.58 11.71 -19.27
C ASN A 80 26.15 11.36 -18.85
N MET A 81 25.85 10.10 -18.55
CA MET A 81 24.54 9.67 -18.04
C MET A 81 24.25 10.29 -16.66
N ILE A 82 25.26 10.38 -15.79
CA ILE A 82 25.12 11.07 -14.50
C ILE A 82 24.85 12.56 -14.72
N LEU A 83 25.61 13.24 -15.59
CA LEU A 83 25.40 14.66 -15.87
C LEU A 83 24.02 14.93 -16.49
N GLU A 84 23.59 14.10 -17.45
CA GLU A 84 22.28 14.19 -18.08
C GLU A 84 21.14 13.86 -17.12
N SER A 85 21.29 12.82 -16.29
CA SER A 85 20.30 12.50 -15.24
C SER A 85 20.22 13.59 -14.17
N ASN A 86 21.34 14.25 -13.84
CA ASN A 86 21.38 15.33 -12.85
C ASN A 86 20.83 16.64 -13.43
N GLU A 87 21.05 16.91 -14.72
CA GLU A 87 20.40 18.02 -15.43
C GLU A 87 18.89 17.79 -15.56
N ASN A 88 18.47 16.57 -15.89
CA ASN A 88 17.07 16.17 -15.94
C ASN A 88 16.42 16.14 -14.55
N ALA A 89 17.15 15.77 -13.50
CA ALA A 89 16.70 15.85 -12.11
C ALA A 89 16.57 17.31 -11.68
N ARG A 90 17.51 18.19 -12.00
CA ARG A 90 17.40 19.64 -11.75
C ARG A 90 16.21 20.27 -12.49
N LYS A 91 15.93 19.83 -13.73
CA LYS A 91 14.72 20.23 -14.48
C LYS A 91 13.42 19.64 -13.90
N LYS A 92 13.46 18.44 -13.32
CA LYS A 92 12.32 17.79 -12.63
C LYS A 92 12.09 18.29 -11.20
N ILE A 93 13.10 18.77 -10.47
CA ILE A 93 12.92 19.34 -9.13
C ILE A 93 12.01 20.59 -9.17
N ASN A 94 11.96 21.28 -10.31
CA ASN A 94 11.01 22.39 -10.56
C ASN A 94 9.59 21.93 -10.95
N ARG A 95 9.33 20.63 -11.06
CA ARG A 95 8.01 20.05 -11.28
C ARG A 95 7.69 19.12 -10.13
N ASN A 96 6.92 19.64 -9.18
CA ASN A 96 6.16 18.95 -8.12
C ASN A 96 6.47 17.44 -8.02
N SER A 97 7.04 16.98 -6.90
CA SER A 97 7.13 15.54 -6.62
C SER A 97 5.75 14.91 -6.74
N THR A 98 5.44 14.32 -7.88
CA THR A 98 4.18 13.63 -8.10
C THR A 98 4.32 12.29 -7.39
N LEU A 99 3.91 12.25 -6.12
CA LEU A 99 3.63 11.00 -5.43
C LEU A 99 2.59 10.27 -6.29
N ASN A 100 3.02 9.22 -6.98
CA ASN A 100 2.13 8.40 -7.79
C ASN A 100 1.44 7.42 -6.84
N ILE A 101 0.28 7.82 -6.33
CA ILE A 101 -0.53 6.99 -5.46
C ILE A 101 -1.44 6.16 -6.36
N GLN A 102 -1.04 4.92 -6.65
CA GLN A 102 -1.90 4.00 -7.40
C GLN A 102 -2.92 3.37 -6.44
N LEU A 103 -4.12 3.94 -6.42
CA LEU A 103 -5.24 3.38 -5.65
C LEU A 103 -5.90 2.25 -6.42
N ASP A 104 -5.46 1.02 -6.16
CA ASP A 104 -6.14 -0.17 -6.66
C ASP A 104 -7.41 -0.47 -5.84
N ILE A 105 -8.41 -1.07 -6.50
CA ILE A 105 -9.68 -1.50 -5.88
C ILE A 105 -9.44 -2.45 -4.70
N SER A 106 -8.41 -3.30 -4.78
CA SER A 106 -8.05 -4.25 -3.73
C SER A 106 -7.55 -3.53 -2.47
N SER A 107 -6.63 -2.56 -2.63
CA SER A 107 -6.13 -1.73 -1.54
C SER A 107 -7.25 -0.94 -0.86
N LEU A 108 -8.21 -0.40 -1.63
CA LEU A 108 -9.38 0.27 -1.06
C LEU A 108 -10.24 -0.69 -0.22
N GLY A 109 -10.44 -1.93 -0.67
CA GLY A 109 -11.20 -2.95 0.07
C GLY A 109 -10.59 -3.26 1.43
N VAL A 110 -9.27 -3.41 1.48
CA VAL A 110 -8.53 -3.67 2.73
C VAL A 110 -8.59 -2.47 3.68
N ILE A 111 -8.41 -1.25 3.17
CA ILE A 111 -8.48 -0.02 3.97
C ILE A 111 -9.87 0.14 4.60
N VAL A 112 -10.94 -0.08 3.84
CA VAL A 112 -12.31 0.01 4.35
C VAL A 112 -12.59 -1.07 5.41
N ALA A 113 -12.12 -2.29 5.20
CA ALA A 113 -12.22 -3.37 6.20
C ALA A 113 -11.50 -3.02 7.51
N ALA A 114 -10.28 -2.48 7.41
CA ALA A 114 -9.50 -2.11 8.58
C ALA A 114 -10.12 -0.91 9.34
N LEU A 115 -10.65 0.09 8.63
CA LEU A 115 -11.42 1.18 9.25
C LEU A 115 -12.64 0.66 10.01
N ILE A 116 -13.40 -0.26 9.41
CA ILE A 116 -14.57 -0.85 10.07
C ILE A 116 -14.15 -1.65 11.31
N SER A 117 -13.04 -2.39 11.25
CA SER A 117 -12.49 -3.10 12.43
C SER A 117 -12.18 -2.14 13.58
N VAL A 118 -11.55 -1.00 13.29
CA VAL A 118 -11.26 0.04 14.29
C VAL A 118 -12.55 0.62 14.88
N ILE A 119 -13.56 0.92 14.05
CA ILE A 119 -14.85 1.43 14.52
C ILE A 119 -15.58 0.39 15.38
N PHE A 120 -15.54 -0.89 14.98
CA PHE A 120 -16.17 -1.98 15.72
C PHE A 120 -15.57 -2.14 17.12
N SER A 121 -14.27 -1.90 17.25
CA SER A 121 -13.56 -1.84 18.53
C SER A 121 -14.01 -0.70 19.46
N PHE A 122 -14.72 0.32 19.00
CA PHE A 122 -15.30 1.31 19.91
C PHE A 122 -16.72 0.94 20.38
N THR A 123 -17.34 -0.04 19.73
CA THR A 123 -18.73 -0.43 19.97
C THR A 123 -18.85 -1.68 20.85
N PHE A 124 -17.93 -2.64 20.71
CA PHE A 124 -17.73 -3.76 21.63
C PHE A 124 -16.77 -3.39 22.77
#